data_AF-A0A3B8NSK1-F1
#
_entry.id   AF-A0A3B8NSK1-F1
#
_cell.length_a   1.000
_cell.length_b   1.000
_cell.length_c   1.000
_cell.angle_alpha   90.00
_cell.angle_beta   90.00
_cell.angle_gamma   90.00
#
_symmetry.space_group_name_H-M   'P 1'
#
loop_
_entity.id
_entity.type
_entity.pdbx_description
1 polymer ?
#
loop_
_entity_poly.entity_id
_entity_poly.type
_entity_poly.pdbx_seq_one_letter_code
_entity_poly.pdbx_strand_id
1 'polypeptide(L)'
;MELVPVGVIHSPYREKSEAPTQGRFSEETVELEIYPQFAEALKDVEKAEYLIVLYWCHQARRDVLQTRTPFGPELRGVFACRSPSRPNPIAFCVAKLLERKGNRLLVRGVDAIDGSPLLDIKPYSSDLDSIENARIGWFKRDILAR
;
A
#
# COMPACT_ATOMS: atom_id res chain seq x y z
N MET A 1 10.74 -13.81 13.38
CA MET A 1 10.89 -13.36 11.98
C MET A 1 11.30 -11.91 12.00
N GLU A 2 12.35 -11.58 11.29
CA GLU A 2 12.84 -10.21 11.11
C GLU A 2 12.63 -9.83 9.65
N LEU A 3 12.15 -8.61 9.40
CA LEU A 3 11.96 -8.08 8.05
C LEU A 3 13.10 -7.11 7.76
N VAL A 4 13.64 -7.19 6.54
CA VAL A 4 14.67 -6.28 6.05
C VAL A 4 13.98 -5.23 5.17
N PRO A 5 13.98 -3.95 5.54
CA PRO A 5 13.51 -2.90 4.64
C PRO A 5 14.37 -2.82 3.39
N VAL A 6 13.73 -2.83 2.22
CA VAL A 6 14.41 -2.74 0.91
C VAL A 6 14.53 -1.30 0.41
N GLY A 7 13.89 -0.37 1.09
CA GLY A 7 13.86 1.03 0.71
C GLY A 7 13.05 1.90 1.66
N VAL A 8 12.78 3.12 1.23
CA VAL A 8 11.96 4.12 1.91
C VAL A 8 10.97 4.73 0.92
N ILE A 9 9.79 5.08 1.42
CA ILE A 9 8.74 5.72 0.63
C ILE A 9 8.72 7.21 0.93
N HIS A 10 8.83 8.03 -0.11
CA HIS A 10 8.68 9.49 -0.02
C HIS A 10 7.32 9.90 -0.57
N SER A 11 6.49 10.51 0.26
CA SER A 11 5.11 10.87 -0.09
C SER A 11 4.76 12.28 0.39
N PRO A 12 3.70 12.91 -0.13
CA PRO A 12 3.24 14.20 0.38
C PRO A 12 2.55 14.09 1.75
N TYR A 13 2.32 12.87 2.27
CA TYR A 13 1.55 12.63 3.50
C TYR A 13 2.49 12.54 4.71
N ARG A 14 2.56 13.60 5.52
CA ARG A 14 3.39 13.65 6.73
C ARG A 14 2.67 13.06 7.94
N GLU A 15 1.34 13.15 7.95
CA GLU A 15 0.51 12.65 9.04
C GLU A 15 -0.59 11.70 8.55
N LYS A 16 -1.11 10.87 9.46
CA LYS A 16 -2.18 9.89 9.17
C LYS A 16 -3.44 10.50 8.57
N SER A 17 -3.77 11.74 8.92
CA SER A 17 -4.95 12.46 8.42
C SER A 17 -4.80 12.97 7.00
N GLU A 18 -3.57 13.08 6.50
CA GLU A 18 -3.28 13.56 5.14
C GLU A 18 -3.28 12.42 4.12
N ALA A 19 -2.94 11.21 4.56
CA ALA A 19 -2.98 10.03 3.71
C ALA A 19 -4.43 9.66 3.32
N PRO A 20 -4.68 9.30 2.05
CA PRO A 20 -5.99 8.86 1.61
C PRO A 20 -6.37 7.54 2.29
N THR A 21 -7.68 7.26 2.41
CA THR A 21 -8.14 5.99 3.01
C THR A 21 -7.70 4.76 2.21
N GLN A 22 -7.52 4.90 0.90
CA GLN A 22 -6.89 3.93 0.00
C GLN A 22 -6.16 4.70 -1.11
N GLY A 23 -4.89 4.37 -1.34
CA GLY A 23 -4.04 5.05 -2.31
C GLY A 23 -4.58 5.01 -3.73
N ARG A 24 -5.30 3.95 -4.10
CA ARG A 24 -5.96 3.78 -5.43
C ARG A 24 -6.88 4.94 -5.83
N PHE A 25 -7.40 5.70 -4.88
CA PHE A 25 -8.29 6.84 -5.14
C PHE A 25 -7.57 8.20 -5.14
N SER A 26 -6.24 8.22 -5.00
CA SER A 26 -5.45 9.44 -5.02
C SER A 26 -4.71 9.59 -6.36
N GLU A 27 -4.62 10.82 -6.83
CA GLU A 27 -3.84 11.20 -8.00
C GLU A 27 -2.41 11.64 -7.66
N GLU A 28 -2.08 11.77 -6.37
CA GLU A 28 -0.77 12.16 -5.88
C GLU A 28 0.32 11.17 -6.30
N THR A 29 1.51 11.71 -6.57
CA THR A 29 2.69 10.90 -6.89
C THR A 29 3.49 10.60 -5.63
N VAL A 30 3.97 9.37 -5.53
CA VAL A 30 4.80 8.86 -4.44
C VAL A 30 6.08 8.30 -5.04
N GLU A 31 7.22 8.52 -4.40
CA GLU A 31 8.49 7.95 -4.81
C GLU A 31 8.87 6.76 -3.92
N LEU A 32 9.19 5.63 -4.54
CA LEU A 32 9.77 4.47 -3.89
C LEU A 32 11.28 4.51 -4.12
N GLU A 33 12.05 4.82 -3.07
CA GLU A 33 13.51 4.79 -3.11
C GLU A 33 13.99 3.42 -2.63
N ILE A 34 14.55 2.62 -3.54
CA ILE A 34 15.17 1.33 -3.22
C ILE A 34 16.59 1.57 -2.72
N TYR A 35 17.00 0.94 -1.61
CA TYR A 35 18.36 1.11 -1.13
C TYR A 35 19.40 0.57 -2.13
N PRO A 36 20.59 1.20 -2.25
CA PRO A 36 21.58 0.86 -3.28
C PRO A 36 21.93 -0.63 -3.36
N GLN A 37 22.05 -1.33 -2.22
CA GLN A 37 22.37 -2.76 -2.17
C GLN A 37 21.30 -3.67 -2.76
N PHE A 38 20.07 -3.16 -2.97
CA PHE A 38 18.96 -3.89 -3.60
C PHE A 38 18.63 -3.37 -5.00
N ALA A 39 19.34 -2.35 -5.50
CA ALA A 39 19.00 -1.68 -6.76
C ALA A 39 19.08 -2.62 -7.98
N GLU A 40 19.95 -3.63 -7.96
CA GLU A 40 20.06 -4.64 -9.04
C GLU A 40 18.76 -5.44 -9.21
N ALA A 41 17.98 -5.62 -8.12
CA ALA A 41 16.70 -6.33 -8.16
C ALA A 41 15.62 -5.59 -8.97
N LEU A 42 15.84 -4.34 -9.35
CA LEU A 42 14.96 -3.56 -10.23
C LEU A 42 15.14 -3.90 -11.72
N LYS A 43 16.02 -4.82 -12.08
CA LYS A 43 16.16 -5.26 -13.48
C LYS A 43 14.80 -5.65 -14.04
N ASP A 44 14.44 -5.07 -15.20
CA ASP A 44 13.18 -5.29 -15.93
C ASP A 44 11.88 -4.78 -15.25
N VAL A 45 11.95 -4.03 -14.14
CA VAL A 45 10.75 -3.53 -13.43
C VAL A 45 9.82 -2.67 -14.31
N GLU A 46 10.37 -1.91 -15.26
CA GLU A 46 9.61 -1.04 -16.17
C GLU A 46 8.75 -1.83 -17.18
N LYS A 47 8.91 -3.15 -17.27
CA LYS A 47 8.04 -3.99 -18.09
C LYS A 47 6.65 -4.19 -17.46
N ALA A 48 6.47 -3.81 -16.19
CA ALA A 48 5.17 -3.81 -15.52
C ALA A 48 4.57 -2.40 -15.49
N GLU A 49 3.31 -2.26 -15.92
CA GLU A 49 2.58 -0.99 -15.77
C GLU A 49 2.14 -0.75 -14.32
N TYR A 50 1.83 -1.82 -13.59
CA TYR A 50 1.41 -1.76 -12.19
C TYR A 50 2.30 -2.64 -11.32
N LEU A 51 2.53 -2.18 -10.09
CA LEU A 51 3.28 -2.85 -9.05
C LEU A 51 2.39 -3.10 -7.84
N ILE A 52 2.49 -4.28 -7.25
CA ILE A 52 2.14 -4.48 -5.85
C ILE A 52 3.25 -3.86 -5.01
N VAL A 53 2.88 -3.01 -4.06
CA VAL A 53 3.78 -2.35 -3.11
C VAL A 53 3.44 -2.82 -1.71
N LEU A 54 4.39 -3.44 -1.03
CA LEU A 54 4.28 -3.82 0.37
C LEU A 54 5.16 -2.92 1.22
N TYR A 55 4.58 -2.29 2.24
CA TYR A 55 5.30 -1.39 3.12
C TYR A 55 4.87 -1.57 4.57
N TRP A 56 5.70 -1.11 5.49
CA TRP A 56 5.44 -1.19 6.92
C TRP A 56 4.79 0.11 7.41
N CYS A 57 3.56 0.05 7.94
CA CYS A 57 2.95 1.21 8.60
C CYS A 57 3.62 1.43 9.96
N HIS A 58 4.78 2.08 9.94
CA HIS A 58 5.67 2.27 11.10
C HIS A 58 5.02 3.03 12.28
N GLN A 59 3.98 3.83 12.02
CA GLN A 59 3.22 4.53 13.07
C GLN A 59 1.99 3.76 13.58
N ALA A 60 1.71 2.55 13.08
CA ALA A 60 0.51 1.80 13.44
C ALA A 60 0.64 1.09 14.79
N ARG A 61 -0.49 0.97 15.51
CA ARG A 61 -0.54 0.18 16.73
C ARG A 61 -0.66 -1.31 16.40
N ARG A 62 0.11 -2.14 17.10
CA ARG A 62 0.23 -3.59 16.81
C ARG A 62 -0.61 -4.48 17.71
N ASP A 63 -1.14 -3.93 18.79
CA ASP A 63 -2.01 -4.58 19.79
C ASP A 63 -3.50 -4.49 19.44
N VAL A 64 -3.86 -3.80 18.35
CA VAL A 64 -5.25 -3.62 17.92
C VAL A 64 -5.76 -4.89 17.21
N LEU A 65 -6.82 -5.47 17.76
CA LEU A 65 -7.48 -6.66 17.20
C LEU A 65 -8.82 -6.33 16.51
N GLN A 66 -9.46 -5.22 16.89
CA GLN A 66 -10.72 -4.74 16.30
C GLN A 66 -10.69 -3.22 16.11
N THR A 67 -11.40 -2.73 15.09
CA THR A 67 -11.48 -1.30 14.76
C THR A 67 -12.81 -0.97 14.08
N ARG A 68 -13.22 0.30 14.17
CA ARG A 68 -14.24 0.85 13.27
C ARG A 68 -13.59 1.17 11.93
N THR A 69 -14.30 0.94 10.83
CA THR A 69 -13.83 1.30 9.49
C THR A 69 -14.46 2.62 9.05
N PRO A 70 -13.93 3.30 8.01
CA PRO A 70 -14.59 4.48 7.45
C PRO A 70 -15.99 4.22 6.88
N PHE A 71 -16.42 2.96 6.78
CA PHE A 71 -17.65 2.54 6.09
C PHE A 71 -18.82 2.22 7.02
N GLY A 72 -18.71 2.56 8.31
CA GLY A 72 -19.81 2.41 9.26
C GLY A 72 -19.34 2.28 10.70
N PRO A 73 -20.28 2.34 11.65
CA PRO A 73 -19.93 2.31 13.06
C PRO A 73 -19.41 0.95 13.52
N GLU A 74 -19.77 -0.17 12.88
CA GLU A 74 -19.53 -1.48 13.50
C GLU A 74 -18.05 -1.84 13.65
N LEU A 75 -17.72 -2.41 14.81
CA LEU A 75 -16.40 -2.97 15.06
C LEU A 75 -16.16 -4.18 14.16
N ARG A 76 -14.99 -4.22 13.56
CA ARG A 76 -14.54 -5.32 12.71
C ARG A 76 -13.19 -5.81 13.20
N GLY A 77 -13.01 -7.13 13.18
CA GLY A 77 -11.67 -7.70 13.35
C GLY A 77 -10.72 -7.14 12.31
N VAL A 78 -9.48 -6.83 12.69
CA VAL A 78 -8.51 -6.19 11.78
C VAL A 78 -8.14 -7.06 10.58
N PHE A 79 -8.33 -8.38 10.67
CA PHE A 79 -8.20 -9.32 9.56
C PHE A 79 -9.41 -9.37 8.62
N ALA A 80 -10.57 -8.86 9.07
CA ALA A 80 -11.75 -8.73 8.24
C ALA A 80 -11.79 -7.40 7.48
N CYS A 81 -10.80 -6.52 7.64
CA CYS A 81 -10.73 -5.20 7.01
C CYS A 81 -9.28 -4.79 6.65
N ARG A 82 -9.10 -3.56 6.14
CA ARG A 82 -7.80 -3.02 5.70
C ARG A 82 -7.19 -2.00 6.66
N SER A 83 -7.55 -2.03 7.95
CA SER A 83 -6.97 -1.10 8.94
C SER A 83 -5.45 -1.24 9.03
N PRO A 84 -4.67 -0.15 9.09
CA PRO A 84 -3.22 -0.21 9.23
C PRO A 84 -2.79 -0.73 10.61
N SER A 85 -3.61 -0.55 11.66
CA SER A 85 -3.32 -1.08 13.00
C SER A 85 -3.71 -2.55 13.07
N ARG A 86 -2.71 -3.42 13.16
CA ARG A 86 -2.81 -4.89 13.16
C ARG A 86 -1.49 -5.51 13.67
N PRO A 87 -1.46 -6.80 14.07
CA PRO A 87 -0.26 -7.43 14.63
C PRO A 87 1.02 -7.27 13.80
N ASN A 88 0.90 -7.42 12.48
CA ASN A 88 1.94 -7.13 11.50
C ASN A 88 1.42 -6.07 10.53
N PRO A 89 1.71 -4.77 10.73
CA PRO A 89 1.19 -3.65 9.95
C PRO A 89 1.83 -3.57 8.56
N ILE A 90 1.73 -4.66 7.80
CA ILE A 90 2.10 -4.75 6.40
C ILE A 90 0.92 -4.23 5.59
N ALA A 91 1.12 -3.11 4.91
CA ALA A 91 0.17 -2.55 3.97
C ALA A 91 0.43 -3.10 2.56
N PHE A 92 -0.61 -3.00 1.74
CA PHE A 92 -0.63 -3.49 0.36
C PHE A 92 -1.31 -2.42 -0.49
N CYS A 93 -0.62 -1.97 -1.53
CA CYS A 93 -1.14 -1.11 -2.58
C CYS A 93 -0.92 -1.77 -3.94
N VAL A 94 -1.80 -1.48 -4.91
CA VAL A 94 -1.52 -1.67 -6.33
C VAL A 94 -1.30 -0.29 -6.92
N ALA A 95 -0.09 -0.02 -7.36
CA ALA A 95 0.36 1.29 -7.79
C ALA A 95 0.73 1.28 -9.27
N LYS A 96 0.37 2.33 -10.01
CA LYS A 96 0.82 2.52 -11.40
C LYS A 96 2.26 3.02 -11.38
N LEU A 97 3.15 2.37 -12.11
CA LEU A 97 4.51 2.84 -12.34
C LEU A 97 4.46 3.96 -13.39
N LEU A 98 4.95 5.14 -13.03
CA LEU A 98 4.98 6.32 -13.90
C LEU A 98 6.36 6.50 -14.52
N GLU A 99 7.41 6.34 -13.72
CA GLU A 99 8.79 6.55 -14.15
C GLU A 99 9.76 5.76 -13.26
N ARG A 100 10.90 5.37 -13.83
CA ARG A 100 12.08 4.92 -13.07
C ARG A 100 13.25 5.88 -13.32
N LYS A 101 13.93 6.26 -12.24
CA LYS A 101 15.21 7.01 -12.26
C LYS A 101 16.22 6.29 -11.38
N GLY A 102 17.07 5.45 -11.97
CA GLY A 102 18.05 4.65 -11.23
C GLY A 102 17.37 3.68 -10.25
N ASN A 103 17.55 3.91 -8.95
CA ASN A 103 16.95 3.17 -7.84
C ASN A 103 15.65 3.79 -7.30
N ARG A 104 15.12 4.84 -7.94
CA ARG A 104 13.87 5.52 -7.55
C ARG A 104 12.76 5.19 -8.55
N LEU A 105 11.58 4.88 -8.05
CA LEU A 105 10.37 4.63 -8.84
C LEU A 105 9.31 5.67 -8.48
N LEU A 106 8.85 6.45 -9.46
CA LEU A 106 7.70 7.34 -9.29
C LEU A 106 6.42 6.56 -9.57
N VAL A 107 5.49 6.55 -8.63
CA VAL A 107 4.25 5.77 -8.72
C VAL A 107 3.03 6.58 -8.31
N ARG A 108 1.83 6.14 -8.71
CA ARG A 108 0.53 6.61 -8.21
C ARG A 108 -0.24 5.44 -7.62
N GLY A 109 -0.99 5.65 -6.54
CA GLY A 109 -1.81 4.60 -5.93
C GLY A 109 -1.32 4.09 -4.57
N VAL A 110 -0.35 4.77 -3.97
CA VAL A 110 0.24 4.44 -2.66
C VAL A 110 -0.25 5.42 -1.60
N ASP A 111 -0.61 4.92 -0.41
CA ASP A 111 -1.16 5.69 0.73
C ASP A 111 -0.23 5.70 1.95
N ALA A 112 1.06 5.46 1.73
CA ALA A 112 2.06 5.40 2.79
C ALA A 112 2.41 6.80 3.32
N ILE A 113 2.51 6.93 4.65
CA ILE A 113 3.08 8.13 5.29
C ILE A 113 4.54 8.26 4.87
N ASP A 114 5.00 9.48 4.65
CA ASP A 114 6.37 9.82 4.31
C ASP A 114 7.37 9.17 5.28
N GLY A 115 8.46 8.64 4.74
CA GLY A 115 9.45 7.88 5.50
C GLY A 115 9.04 6.45 5.84
N SER A 116 7.91 5.94 5.33
CA SER A 116 7.51 4.55 5.59
C SER A 116 8.53 3.55 5.00
N PRO A 117 8.94 2.52 5.76
CA PRO A 117 9.82 1.48 5.25
C PRO A 117 9.14 0.67 4.14
N LEU A 118 9.80 0.59 2.98
CA LEU A 118 9.40 -0.30 1.90
C LEU A 118 9.90 -1.71 2.20
N LEU A 119 9.02 -2.71 2.06
CA LEU A 119 9.34 -4.11 2.34
C LEU A 119 9.57 -4.91 1.06
N ASP A 120 8.74 -4.69 0.04
CA ASP A 120 8.77 -5.48 -1.18
C ASP A 120 7.98 -4.79 -2.31
N ILE A 121 8.34 -5.12 -3.55
CA ILE A 121 7.58 -4.74 -4.75
C ILE A 121 7.48 -5.95 -5.69
N LYS A 122 6.33 -6.10 -6.35
CA LYS A 122 6.10 -7.19 -7.31
C LYS A 122 5.35 -6.65 -8.54
N PRO A 123 5.57 -7.19 -9.74
CA PRO A 123 4.70 -6.85 -10.88
C PRO A 123 3.28 -7.33 -10.57
N TYR A 124 2.29 -6.47 -10.80
CA TYR A 124 0.88 -6.86 -10.75
C TYR A 124 0.51 -7.57 -12.04
N SER A 125 -0.17 -8.71 -11.93
CA SER A 125 -0.72 -9.46 -13.06
C SER A 125 -2.23 -9.61 -12.89
N SER A 126 -3.00 -9.13 -13.86
CA SER A 126 -4.46 -9.34 -13.86
C SER A 126 -4.84 -10.82 -13.80
N ASP A 127 -4.05 -11.68 -14.44
CA ASP A 127 -4.34 -13.10 -14.56
C ASP A 127 -4.10 -13.86 -13.26
N LEU A 128 -3.23 -13.34 -12.39
CA LEU A 128 -2.84 -13.96 -11.11
C LEU A 128 -3.50 -13.28 -9.91
N ASP A 129 -3.56 -11.96 -9.91
CA ASP A 129 -3.90 -11.14 -8.74
C ASP A 129 -5.37 -10.68 -8.73
N SER A 130 -6.10 -10.83 -9.84
CA SER A 130 -7.50 -10.41 -9.97
C SER A 130 -8.47 -11.60 -9.89
N ILE A 131 -9.43 -11.49 -8.98
CA ILE A 131 -10.63 -12.35 -8.97
C ILE A 131 -11.83 -11.44 -9.25
N GLU A 132 -12.38 -11.56 -10.45
CA GLU A 132 -13.51 -10.75 -10.85
C GLU A 132 -14.73 -10.97 -9.93
N ASN A 133 -15.45 -9.89 -9.63
CA ASN A 133 -16.69 -9.91 -8.84
C ASN A 133 -16.55 -10.45 -7.40
N ALA A 134 -15.34 -10.54 -6.84
CA ALA A 134 -15.13 -10.87 -5.43
C ALA A 134 -15.91 -9.93 -4.50
N ARG A 135 -16.48 -10.48 -3.41
CA ARG A 135 -17.38 -9.76 -2.49
C ARG A 135 -16.89 -9.82 -1.05
N ILE A 136 -17.14 -8.76 -0.30
CA ILE A 136 -16.97 -8.70 1.15
C ILE A 136 -18.37 -8.50 1.73
N GLY A 137 -18.91 -9.49 2.45
CA GLY A 137 -20.33 -9.53 2.82
C GLY A 137 -20.83 -8.33 3.65
N TRP A 138 -19.94 -7.68 4.41
CA TRP A 138 -20.27 -6.49 5.20
C TRP A 138 -20.03 -5.15 4.49
N PHE A 139 -19.32 -5.16 3.36
CA PHE A 139 -18.92 -3.96 2.62
C PHE A 139 -19.79 -3.83 1.37
N LYS A 140 -20.71 -2.87 1.37
CA LYS A 140 -21.56 -2.58 0.22
C LYS A 140 -20.90 -1.50 -0.64
N ARG A 141 -20.77 -1.74 -1.95
CA ARG A 141 -20.16 -0.80 -2.92
C ARG A 141 -20.93 0.52 -3.06
N ASP A 142 -22.23 0.52 -2.74
CA ASP A 142 -23.11 1.69 -2.92
C ASP A 142 -22.78 2.91 -2.03
N ILE A 143 -21.79 2.79 -1.14
CA ILE A 143 -21.36 3.87 -0.24
C ILE A 143 -20.40 4.85 -0.95
N LEU A 144 -19.78 4.47 -2.08
CA LEU A 144 -18.85 5.33 -2.85
C LEU A 144 -19.53 6.11 -4.00
N ALA A 145 -20.85 5.98 -4.15
CA ALA A 145 -21.64 6.69 -5.16
C ALA A 145 -22.26 8.01 -4.65
N ARG A 146 -21.70 8.59 -3.59
CA ARG A 146 -22.10 9.91 -3.06
C ARG A 146 -20.89 10.82 -2.97
#